data_AF-A0AAD5HB86-F1
#
_entry.id   AF-A0AAD5HB86-F1
#
_cell.length_a   1.000
_cell.length_b   1.000
_cell.length_c   1.000
_cell.angle_alpha   90.00
_cell.angle_beta   90.00
_cell.angle_gamma   90.00
#
_symmetry.space_group_name_H-M   'P 1'
#
loop_
_entity.id
_entity.type
_entity.pdbx_description
1 polymer ?
#
loop_
_entity_poly.entity_id
_entity_poly.type
_entity_poly.pdbx_seq_one_letter_code
_entity_poly.pdbx_strand_id
1 'polypeptide(L)'
;MLDVFSISNSFKVVSFHGSDLPHFTPSDRDYWLKVVDDLGAKSAKAQNLPRPITTSEKLLRTAQHHRVYIALEGCQFKPIGLGKVGKKRIFHLSDDNDTVEHLTCQCLLDFYIEEDFQRHGYGRLLMDAMIKIDPHLHGLNDLGIDRPSKACLSFFEKNYNLEPVRVGIDHDFCVFSDGALSTSPYQTSHGNVATASKATSIYYDKN
;
A
#
# COMPACT_ATOMS: atom_id res chain seq x y z
N MET A 1 0.72 -23.48 3.43
CA MET A 1 1.80 -22.56 3.83
C MET A 1 1.78 -21.42 2.83
N LEU A 2 1.88 -20.18 3.29
CA LEU A 2 1.95 -19.00 2.40
C LEU A 2 3.33 -18.38 2.58
N ASP A 3 4.07 -18.30 1.50
CA ASP A 3 5.33 -17.58 1.46
C ASP A 3 5.09 -16.20 0.82
N VAL A 4 5.78 -15.19 1.34
CA VAL A 4 5.66 -13.83 0.81
C VAL A 4 7.05 -13.29 0.55
N PHE A 5 7.21 -12.64 -0.60
CA PHE A 5 8.42 -11.88 -0.86
C PHE A 5 8.17 -10.51 -1.48
N SER A 6 9.10 -9.59 -1.27
CA SER A 6 9.02 -8.22 -1.80
C SER A 6 9.85 -8.02 -3.06
N ILE A 7 9.40 -7.14 -3.95
CA ILE A 7 10.16 -6.59 -5.08
C ILE A 7 10.09 -5.07 -4.98
N SER A 8 11.24 -4.42 -5.04
CA SER A 8 11.40 -2.97 -5.16
C SER A 8 12.02 -2.62 -6.52
N ASN A 9 12.14 -1.32 -6.81
CA ASN A 9 12.91 -0.83 -7.95
C ASN A 9 14.39 -1.29 -7.98
N SER A 10 14.96 -1.59 -6.81
CA SER A 10 16.30 -2.16 -6.63
C SER A 10 16.35 -3.70 -6.69
N PHE A 11 15.21 -4.34 -6.94
CA PHE A 11 15.06 -5.79 -7.03
C PHE A 11 15.60 -6.53 -5.79
N LYS A 12 15.33 -6.00 -4.59
CA LYS A 12 15.67 -6.67 -3.33
C LYS A 12 14.55 -7.60 -2.91
N VAL A 13 14.88 -8.87 -2.73
CA VAL A 13 13.95 -9.91 -2.30
C VAL A 13 14.11 -10.18 -0.81
N VAL A 14 13.02 -10.01 -0.05
CA VAL A 14 12.94 -10.31 1.38
C VAL A 14 11.81 -11.31 1.58
N SER A 15 12.10 -12.43 2.23
CA SER A 15 11.16 -13.53 2.43
C SER A 15 10.50 -13.54 3.81
N PHE A 16 9.29 -14.08 3.88
CA PHE A 16 8.58 -14.33 5.12
C PHE A 16 8.12 -15.80 5.20
N HIS A 17 8.61 -16.51 6.24
CA HIS A 17 8.59 -17.96 6.53
C HIS A 17 9.70 -18.85 5.91
N GLY A 18 10.38 -19.60 6.80
CA GLY A 18 10.95 -20.94 6.61
C GLY A 18 11.96 -21.21 5.49
N SER A 19 13.24 -20.93 5.77
CA SER A 19 14.49 -21.59 5.31
C SER A 19 14.78 -21.93 3.84
N ASP A 20 13.81 -22.10 2.94
CA ASP A 20 14.05 -22.66 1.59
C ASP A 20 13.19 -22.00 0.52
N LEU A 21 12.95 -20.69 0.62
CA LEU A 21 12.53 -19.96 -0.57
C LEU A 21 13.62 -20.11 -1.62
N PRO A 22 13.27 -20.40 -2.90
CA PRO A 22 14.26 -20.51 -3.96
C PRO A 22 15.17 -19.30 -3.85
N HIS A 23 16.49 -19.51 -3.83
CA HIS A 23 17.43 -18.41 -3.88
C HIS A 23 17.13 -17.64 -5.16
N PHE A 24 16.35 -16.57 -5.04
CA PHE A 24 15.92 -15.80 -6.19
C PHE A 24 17.14 -15.08 -6.71
N THR A 25 17.65 -15.61 -7.82
CA THR A 25 18.83 -15.09 -8.47
C THR A 25 18.46 -13.88 -9.31
N PRO A 26 19.40 -12.97 -9.61
CA PRO A 26 19.16 -11.92 -10.59
C PRO A 26 18.69 -12.44 -11.96
N SER A 27 18.99 -13.70 -12.31
CA SER A 27 18.48 -14.37 -13.51
C SER A 27 16.97 -14.61 -13.50
N ASP A 28 16.33 -14.66 -12.33
CA ASP A 28 14.87 -14.84 -12.21
C ASP A 28 14.11 -13.51 -12.35
N ARG A 29 14.83 -12.40 -12.58
CA ARG A 29 14.27 -11.06 -12.63
C ARG A 29 13.13 -10.94 -13.63
N ASP A 30 13.35 -11.37 -14.86
CA ASP A 30 12.36 -11.20 -15.93
C ASP A 30 11.11 -12.04 -15.69
N TYR A 31 11.25 -13.21 -15.07
CA TYR A 31 10.12 -14.03 -14.63
C TYR A 31 9.28 -13.29 -13.60
N TRP A 32 9.89 -12.73 -12.55
CA TRP A 32 9.15 -12.05 -11.50
C TRP A 32 8.53 -10.73 -11.94
N LEU A 33 9.18 -9.99 -12.84
CA LEU A 33 8.58 -8.81 -13.46
C LEU A 33 7.34 -9.20 -14.27
N LYS A 34 7.38 -10.32 -14.99
CA LYS A 34 6.20 -10.85 -15.68
C LYS A 34 5.08 -11.25 -14.70
N VAL A 35 5.42 -11.90 -13.58
CA VAL A 35 4.45 -12.23 -12.53
C VAL A 35 3.77 -10.96 -11.97
N VAL A 36 4.52 -9.87 -11.78
CA VAL A 36 3.97 -8.57 -11.36
C VAL A 36 2.99 -8.05 -12.41
N ASP A 37 3.32 -8.13 -13.70
CA ASP A 37 2.44 -7.69 -14.78
C ASP A 37 1.16 -8.55 -14.87
N ASP A 38 1.29 -9.88 -14.74
CA ASP A 38 0.16 -10.81 -14.79
C ASP A 38 -0.80 -10.60 -13.60
N LEU A 39 -0.28 -10.50 -12.38
CA LEU A 39 -1.09 -10.21 -11.19
C LEU A 39 -1.66 -8.78 -11.21
N GLY A 40 -0.90 -7.81 -11.72
CA GLY A 40 -1.37 -6.45 -11.92
C GLY A 40 -2.53 -6.36 -12.91
N ALA A 41 -2.49 -7.15 -13.98
CA ALA A 41 -3.59 -7.26 -14.95
C ALA A 41 -4.84 -7.90 -14.33
N LYS A 42 -4.67 -8.97 -13.55
CA LYS A 42 -5.77 -9.62 -12.81
C LYS A 42 -6.39 -8.65 -11.78
N SER A 43 -5.57 -7.92 -11.03
CA SER A 43 -6.03 -6.89 -10.10
C SER A 43 -6.86 -5.81 -10.81
N ALA A 44 -6.38 -5.32 -11.95
CA ALA A 44 -7.10 -4.31 -12.74
C ALA A 44 -8.48 -4.81 -13.16
N LYS A 45 -8.55 -6.06 -13.64
CA LYS A 45 -9.80 -6.70 -14.03
C LYS A 45 -10.77 -6.83 -12.86
N ALA A 46 -10.29 -7.30 -11.70
CA ALA A 46 -11.11 -7.45 -10.50
C ALA A 46 -11.65 -6.10 -9.97
N GLN A 47 -10.90 -5.02 -10.15
CA GLN A 47 -11.29 -3.66 -9.78
C GLN A 47 -12.06 -2.91 -10.89
N ASN A 48 -12.31 -3.54 -12.04
CA ASN A 48 -12.91 -2.92 -13.24
C ASN A 48 -12.16 -1.66 -13.72
N LEU A 49 -10.83 -1.68 -13.64
CA LEU A 49 -9.98 -0.58 -14.11
C LEU A 49 -9.67 -0.75 -15.61
N PRO A 50 -9.61 0.34 -16.38
CA PRO A 50 -9.33 0.27 -17.81
C PRO A 50 -7.89 -0.17 -18.12
N ARG A 51 -6.96 0.04 -17.18
CA ARG A 51 -5.55 -0.34 -17.31
C ARG A 51 -4.98 -0.75 -15.94
N PRO A 52 -3.98 -1.65 -15.91
CA PRO A 52 -3.29 -2.01 -14.67
C PRO A 52 -2.62 -0.82 -14.01
N ILE A 53 -2.86 -0.64 -12.71
CA ILE A 53 -2.17 0.35 -11.87
C ILE A 53 -0.84 -0.16 -11.33
N THR A 54 -0.62 -1.48 -11.40
CA THR A 54 0.63 -2.14 -11.04
C THR A 54 1.18 -2.85 -12.27
N THR A 55 2.39 -2.47 -12.67
CA THR A 55 3.16 -3.11 -13.75
C THR A 55 4.63 -3.07 -13.37
N SER A 56 5.43 -3.98 -13.92
CA SER A 56 6.87 -4.01 -13.81
C SER A 56 7.50 -2.68 -14.26
N GLU A 57 7.03 -2.12 -15.38
CA GLU A 57 7.49 -0.82 -15.87
C GLU A 57 7.26 0.30 -14.85
N LYS A 58 6.06 0.39 -14.26
CA LYS A 58 5.74 1.41 -13.24
C LYS A 58 6.59 1.23 -11.99
N LEU A 59 6.78 -0.03 -11.56
CA LEU A 59 7.61 -0.37 -10.40
C LEU A 59 9.09 -0.01 -10.60
N LEU A 60 9.62 -0.19 -11.80
CA LEU A 60 11.03 0.11 -12.10
C LEU A 60 11.28 1.60 -12.33
N ARG A 61 10.29 2.33 -12.88
CA ARG A 61 10.43 3.78 -13.15
C ARG A 61 10.17 4.67 -11.95
N THR A 62 9.44 4.19 -10.94
CA THR A 62 9.04 5.05 -9.82
C THR A 62 10.24 5.43 -8.95
N ALA A 63 10.39 6.74 -8.72
CA ALA A 63 11.34 7.28 -7.73
C ALA A 63 10.78 7.22 -6.30
N GLN A 64 9.46 7.04 -6.16
CA GLN A 64 8.82 6.81 -4.89
C GLN A 64 9.11 5.36 -4.52
N HIS A 65 9.54 5.09 -3.27
CA HIS A 65 9.94 3.76 -2.79
C HIS A 65 8.78 2.76 -2.73
N HIS A 66 8.17 2.45 -3.88
CA HIS A 66 7.10 1.47 -4.00
C HIS A 66 7.71 0.08 -3.84
N ARG A 67 6.97 -0.76 -3.13
CA ARG A 67 7.27 -2.17 -2.96
C ARG A 67 6.05 -2.99 -3.34
N VAL A 68 6.28 -4.06 -4.08
CA VAL A 68 5.28 -5.04 -4.45
C VAL A 68 5.59 -6.33 -3.70
N TYR A 69 4.60 -6.85 -3.01
CA TYR A 69 4.64 -8.09 -2.25
C TYR A 69 3.87 -9.15 -3.02
N ILE A 70 4.49 -10.31 -3.23
CA ILE A 70 3.88 -11.43 -3.95
C ILE A 70 3.63 -12.56 -2.96
N ALA A 71 2.38 -13.04 -2.93
CA ALA A 71 1.98 -14.20 -2.15
C ALA A 71 2.14 -15.48 -2.98
N LEU A 72 2.84 -16.47 -2.42
CA LEU A 72 3.14 -17.76 -3.04
C LEU A 72 2.46 -18.87 -2.25
N GLU A 73 1.73 -19.74 -2.95
CA GLU A 73 0.97 -20.84 -2.35
C GLU A 73 1.58 -22.20 -2.68
N GLY A 74 1.64 -23.05 -1.65
CA GLY A 74 2.04 -24.45 -1.76
C GLY A 74 3.53 -24.66 -2.04
N CYS A 75 3.94 -25.92 -2.15
CA CYS A 75 5.34 -26.30 -2.35
C CYS A 75 5.90 -25.93 -3.73
N GLN A 76 5.03 -25.58 -4.68
CA GLN A 76 5.42 -25.14 -6.03
C GLN A 76 5.55 -23.62 -6.13
N PHE A 77 5.37 -22.89 -5.02
CA PHE A 77 5.46 -21.43 -4.98
C PHE A 77 4.58 -20.76 -6.05
N LYS A 78 3.31 -21.19 -6.16
CA LYS A 78 2.39 -20.62 -7.14
C LYS A 78 2.07 -19.17 -6.76
N PRO A 79 2.30 -18.17 -7.63
CA PRO A 79 1.89 -16.79 -7.35
C PRO A 79 0.37 -16.66 -7.35
N ILE A 80 -0.19 -16.29 -6.20
CA ILE A 80 -1.64 -16.17 -5.99
C ILE A 80 -2.09 -14.77 -5.54
N GLY A 81 -1.16 -13.85 -5.26
CA GLY A 81 -1.54 -12.56 -4.69
C GLY A 81 -0.49 -11.49 -4.85
N LEU A 82 -0.95 -10.24 -4.78
CA LEU A 82 -0.17 -9.03 -4.94
C LEU A 82 -0.62 -7.98 -3.92
N GLY A 83 0.33 -7.40 -3.20
CA GLY A 83 0.12 -6.22 -2.36
C GLY A 83 1.15 -5.15 -2.71
N LYS A 84 0.71 -3.97 -3.13
CA LYS A 84 1.59 -2.84 -3.45
C LYS A 84 1.44 -1.75 -2.42
N VAL A 85 2.56 -1.31 -1.87
CA VAL A 85 2.62 -0.16 -0.96
C VAL A 85 3.64 0.85 -1.45
N GLY A 86 3.48 2.09 -1.04
CA GLY A 86 4.45 3.14 -1.33
C GLY A 86 4.09 4.45 -0.66
N LYS A 87 5.09 5.34 -0.59
CA LYS A 87 4.86 6.68 -0.08
C LYS A 87 4.03 7.50 -1.06
N LYS A 88 2.93 8.08 -0.58
CA LYS A 88 2.10 9.02 -1.36
C LYS A 88 2.01 10.34 -0.61
N ARG A 89 2.06 11.44 -1.37
CA ARG A 89 1.74 12.79 -0.88
C ARG A 89 0.24 13.02 -1.06
N ILE A 90 -0.42 13.42 0.02
CA ILE A 90 -1.83 13.77 0.06
C ILE A 90 -1.90 15.26 0.30
N PHE A 91 -2.69 15.96 -0.49
CA PHE A 91 -2.90 17.40 -0.31
C PHE A 91 -4.21 17.64 0.44
N HIS A 92 -4.18 18.56 1.40
CA HIS A 92 -5.38 19.00 2.12
C HIS A 92 -5.36 20.52 2.31
N LEU A 93 -6.54 21.09 2.58
CA LEU A 93 -6.68 22.48 2.97
C LEU A 93 -6.31 22.59 4.45
N SER A 94 -5.61 23.66 4.82
CA SER A 94 -5.40 24.05 6.21
C SER A 94 -6.72 24.38 6.90
N ASP A 95 -6.74 24.39 8.23
CA ASP A 95 -7.95 24.63 9.02
C ASP A 95 -8.59 26.01 8.76
N ASP A 96 -7.77 26.98 8.34
CA ASP A 96 -8.21 28.32 7.92
C ASP A 96 -8.64 28.38 6.43
N ASN A 97 -8.59 27.26 5.71
CA ASN A 97 -8.82 27.12 4.26
C ASN A 97 -7.97 28.04 3.37
N ASP A 98 -6.88 28.61 3.89
CA ASP A 98 -6.10 29.63 3.17
C ASP A 98 -4.84 29.03 2.49
N THR A 99 -4.42 27.83 2.92
CA THR A 99 -3.23 27.17 2.37
C THR A 99 -3.48 25.69 2.04
N VAL A 100 -2.71 25.18 1.07
CA VAL A 100 -2.67 23.75 0.74
C VAL A 100 -1.44 23.14 1.39
N GLU A 101 -1.67 22.26 2.35
CA GLU A 101 -0.64 21.48 3.03
C GLU A 101 -0.51 20.10 2.37
N HIS A 102 0.62 19.43 2.61
CA HIS A 102 0.80 18.04 2.18
C HIS A 102 1.26 17.13 3.30
N LEU A 103 0.64 15.96 3.34
CA LEU A 103 0.97 14.88 4.25
C LEU A 103 1.62 13.76 3.44
N THR A 104 2.64 13.13 3.99
CA THR A 104 3.20 11.91 3.41
C THR A 104 2.78 10.72 4.27
N CYS A 105 2.12 9.73 3.67
CA CYS A 105 1.84 8.43 4.29
C CYS A 105 2.62 7.32 3.59
N GLN A 106 2.83 6.21 4.29
CA GLN A 106 2.97 4.91 3.65
C GLN A 106 1.57 4.39 3.35
N CYS A 107 1.29 4.04 2.09
CA CYS A 107 -0.08 3.80 1.69
C CYS A 107 -0.20 2.50 0.88
N LEU A 108 -1.32 1.79 1.05
CA LEU A 108 -1.72 0.65 0.23
C LEU A 108 -2.24 1.19 -1.12
N LEU A 109 -1.58 0.80 -2.20
CA LEU A 109 -1.78 1.32 -3.55
C LEU A 109 -2.40 0.30 -4.50
N ASP A 110 -2.30 -0.99 -4.20
CA ASP A 110 -2.96 -2.07 -4.93
C ASP A 110 -2.98 -3.31 -4.03
N PHE A 111 -4.07 -4.08 -4.07
CA PHE A 111 -4.19 -5.29 -3.26
C PHE A 111 -5.10 -6.31 -3.91
N TYR A 112 -4.59 -7.51 -4.12
CA TYR A 112 -5.25 -8.53 -4.92
C TYR A 112 -4.87 -9.94 -4.48
N ILE A 113 -5.86 -10.84 -4.48
CA ILE A 113 -5.69 -12.28 -4.35
C ILE A 113 -6.47 -12.92 -5.50
N GLU A 114 -5.88 -13.91 -6.16
CA GLU A 114 -6.52 -14.69 -7.23
C GLU A 114 -7.84 -15.29 -6.75
N GLU A 115 -8.85 -15.26 -7.61
CA GLU A 115 -10.25 -15.45 -7.24
C GLU A 115 -10.49 -16.79 -6.52
N ASP A 116 -9.87 -17.87 -7.01
CA ASP A 116 -9.97 -19.22 -6.43
C ASP A 116 -9.38 -19.30 -5.00
N PHE A 117 -8.52 -18.37 -4.62
CA PHE A 117 -7.86 -18.29 -3.32
C PHE A 117 -8.48 -17.24 -2.40
N GLN A 118 -9.47 -16.48 -2.86
CA GLN A 118 -10.15 -15.49 -2.01
C GLN A 118 -10.97 -16.16 -0.91
N ARG A 119 -11.17 -15.45 0.21
CA ARG A 119 -11.96 -15.91 1.38
C ARG A 119 -11.40 -17.11 2.15
N HIS A 120 -10.17 -17.54 1.87
CA HIS A 120 -9.43 -18.57 2.60
C HIS A 120 -8.42 -18.02 3.62
N GLY A 121 -8.40 -16.70 3.85
CA GLY A 121 -7.49 -16.05 4.79
C GLY A 121 -6.15 -15.57 4.20
N TYR A 122 -5.85 -15.89 2.93
CA TYR A 122 -4.61 -15.49 2.27
C TYR A 122 -4.39 -13.97 2.21
N GLY A 123 -5.45 -13.17 2.07
CA GLY A 123 -5.34 -11.71 2.13
C GLY A 123 -4.82 -11.21 3.49
N ARG A 124 -5.29 -11.81 4.59
CA ARG A 124 -4.83 -11.46 5.94
C ARG A 124 -3.38 -11.85 6.14
N LEU A 125 -3.01 -13.06 5.72
CA LEU A 125 -1.62 -13.53 5.77
C LEU A 125 -0.67 -12.64 4.97
N LEU A 126 -1.06 -12.22 3.77
CA LEU A 126 -0.29 -11.30 2.95
C LEU A 126 -0.11 -9.94 3.64
N MET A 127 -1.19 -9.35 4.15
CA MET A 127 -1.13 -8.06 4.84
C MET A 127 -0.28 -8.13 6.13
N ASP A 128 -0.43 -9.19 6.93
CA ASP A 128 0.36 -9.42 8.14
C ASP A 128 1.86 -9.55 7.78
N ALA A 129 2.17 -10.28 6.70
CA ALA A 129 3.54 -10.40 6.20
C ALA A 129 4.09 -9.03 5.75
N MET A 130 3.30 -8.26 4.99
CA MET A 130 3.68 -6.91 4.51
C MET A 130 4.07 -5.99 5.68
N ILE A 131 3.25 -5.93 6.73
CA ILE A 131 3.54 -5.12 7.92
C ILE A 131 4.83 -5.59 8.61
N LYS A 132 5.07 -6.90 8.65
CA LYS A 132 6.24 -7.44 9.34
C LYS A 132 7.57 -7.21 8.60
N ILE A 133 7.55 -7.14 7.27
CA ILE A 133 8.78 -7.08 6.46
C ILE A 133 9.01 -5.72 5.76
N ASP A 134 8.00 -4.87 5.61
CA ASP A 134 8.20 -3.54 5.04
C ASP A 134 8.94 -2.64 6.04
N PRO A 135 10.09 -2.04 5.67
CA PRO A 135 10.86 -1.19 6.58
C PRO A 135 10.21 0.16 6.89
N HIS A 136 9.07 0.49 6.28
CA HIS A 136 8.35 1.76 6.44
C HIS A 136 6.90 1.58 6.89
N LEU A 137 6.47 0.36 7.23
CA LEU A 137 5.14 0.07 7.73
C LEU A 137 5.25 -0.61 9.09
N HIS A 138 4.97 0.11 10.19
CA HIS A 138 5.12 -0.45 11.55
C HIS A 138 3.80 -0.96 12.15
N GLY A 139 2.68 -0.74 11.45
CA GLY A 139 1.36 -1.26 11.81
C GLY A 139 0.28 -0.74 10.87
N LEU A 140 -0.95 -1.24 11.06
CA LEU A 140 -2.11 -0.77 10.28
C LEU A 140 -2.45 0.70 10.57
N ASN A 141 -2.14 1.19 11.76
CA ASN A 141 -2.35 2.59 12.13
C ASN A 141 -1.51 3.56 11.30
N ASP A 142 -0.40 3.09 10.72
CA ASP A 142 0.49 3.87 9.86
C ASP A 142 0.12 3.77 8.37
N LEU A 143 -0.90 2.95 8.04
CA LEU A 143 -1.29 2.64 6.68
C LEU A 143 -2.40 3.57 6.21
N GLY A 144 -2.10 4.37 5.20
CA GLY A 144 -3.14 5.00 4.39
C GLY A 144 -3.61 4.09 3.25
N ILE A 145 -4.79 4.32 2.70
CA ILE A 145 -5.34 3.54 1.58
C ILE A 145 -5.71 4.48 0.44
N ASP A 146 -5.09 4.26 -0.72
CA ASP A 146 -5.37 5.01 -1.93
C ASP A 146 -6.52 4.38 -2.70
N ARG A 147 -7.60 5.14 -2.89
CA ARG A 147 -8.83 4.78 -3.61
C ARG A 147 -9.41 3.43 -3.17
N PRO A 148 -9.81 3.27 -1.89
CA PRO A 148 -10.26 1.97 -1.39
C PRO A 148 -11.51 1.49 -2.13
N SER A 149 -11.44 0.27 -2.65
CA SER A 149 -12.62 -0.44 -3.14
C SER A 149 -13.51 -0.89 -1.97
N LYS A 150 -14.80 -1.15 -2.23
CA LYS A 150 -15.71 -1.73 -1.22
C LYS A 150 -15.18 -3.05 -0.65
N ALA A 151 -14.54 -3.86 -1.49
CA ALA A 151 -13.92 -5.11 -1.08
C ALA A 151 -12.74 -4.87 -0.12
N CYS A 152 -11.92 -3.85 -0.39
CA CYS A 152 -10.82 -3.43 0.48
C CYS A 152 -11.33 -2.99 1.86
N LEU A 153 -12.34 -2.12 1.90
CA LEU A 153 -12.95 -1.68 3.18
C LEU A 153 -13.48 -2.86 3.98
N SER A 154 -14.26 -3.74 3.34
CA SER A 154 -14.80 -4.92 4.02
C SER A 154 -13.73 -5.92 4.46
N PHE A 155 -12.59 -5.97 3.77
CA PHE A 155 -11.46 -6.80 4.18
C PHE A 155 -10.89 -6.32 5.52
N PHE A 156 -10.65 -5.00 5.68
CA PHE A 156 -10.10 -4.46 6.92
C PHE A 156 -11.06 -4.55 8.11
N GLU A 157 -12.34 -4.27 7.87
CA GLU A 157 -13.39 -4.45 8.86
C GLU A 157 -13.42 -5.89 9.39
N LYS A 158 -13.46 -6.88 8.49
CA LYS A 158 -13.60 -8.30 8.89
C LYS A 158 -12.35 -8.93 9.49
N ASN A 159 -11.17 -8.55 9.02
CA ASN A 159 -9.92 -9.22 9.40
C ASN A 159 -9.18 -8.52 10.55
N TYR A 160 -9.47 -7.23 10.77
CA TYR A 160 -8.76 -6.40 11.73
C TYR A 160 -9.70 -5.57 12.62
N ASN A 161 -11.02 -5.61 12.41
CA ASN A 161 -11.99 -4.74 13.10
C ASN A 161 -11.65 -3.25 12.97
N LEU A 162 -11.17 -2.86 11.78
CA LEU A 162 -10.77 -1.48 11.49
C LEU A 162 -11.64 -0.90 10.37
N GLU A 163 -12.22 0.27 10.65
CA GLU A 163 -12.96 1.07 9.68
C GLU A 163 -12.12 2.32 9.34
N PRO A 164 -11.58 2.42 8.11
CA PRO A 164 -10.75 3.57 7.74
C PRO A 164 -11.64 4.80 7.45
N VAL A 165 -11.17 5.96 7.88
CA VAL A 165 -11.85 7.24 7.73
C VAL A 165 -11.34 7.95 6.48
N ARG A 166 -12.25 8.57 5.71
CA ARG A 166 -11.90 9.36 4.53
C ARG A 166 -11.21 10.66 4.92
N VAL A 167 -10.14 11.00 4.22
CA VAL A 167 -9.38 12.24 4.45
C VAL A 167 -9.02 12.93 3.12
N GLY A 168 -8.84 14.24 3.16
CA GLY A 168 -8.48 15.07 2.01
C GLY A 168 -9.66 15.54 1.16
N ILE A 169 -9.39 16.53 0.30
CA ILE A 169 -10.39 17.23 -0.51
C ILE A 169 -10.85 16.36 -1.70
N ASP A 170 -9.96 15.54 -2.25
CA ASP A 170 -10.22 14.73 -3.46
C ASP A 170 -10.81 13.33 -3.17
N HIS A 171 -11.42 13.14 -1.99
CA HIS A 171 -12.33 12.06 -1.57
C HIS A 171 -11.92 10.58 -1.71
N ASP A 172 -10.82 10.23 -2.36
CA ASP A 172 -10.42 8.84 -2.59
C ASP A 172 -9.21 8.43 -1.74
N PHE A 173 -9.09 8.94 -0.52
CA PHE A 173 -8.03 8.52 0.40
C PHE A 173 -8.61 8.21 1.78
N CYS A 174 -8.13 7.14 2.44
CA CYS A 174 -8.55 6.80 3.80
C CYS A 174 -7.38 6.44 4.71
N VAL A 175 -7.53 6.66 6.01
CA VAL A 175 -6.56 6.30 7.07
C VAL A 175 -7.27 5.62 8.23
N PHE A 176 -6.56 4.81 9.02
CA PHE A 176 -7.12 4.19 10.23
C PHE A 176 -6.94 5.04 11.49
N SER A 177 -5.91 5.86 11.51
CA SER A 177 -5.59 6.78 12.61
C SER A 177 -4.72 7.93 12.11
N ASP A 178 -4.59 9.00 12.90
CA ASP A 178 -3.67 10.11 12.61
C ASP A 178 -2.21 9.66 12.52
N GLY A 179 -1.86 8.50 13.11
CA GLY A 179 -0.52 7.91 13.03
C GLY A 179 -0.02 7.66 11.60
N ALA A 180 -0.92 7.50 10.63
CA ALA A 180 -0.59 7.30 9.21
C ALA A 180 -0.03 8.56 8.52
N LEU A 181 -0.13 9.73 9.16
CA LEU A 181 0.11 11.01 8.52
C LEU A 181 1.35 11.69 9.09
N SER A 182 2.38 11.85 8.25
CA SER A 182 3.51 12.72 8.57
C SER A 182 3.33 14.08 7.90
N THR A 183 3.29 15.14 8.71
CA THR A 183 3.21 16.53 8.24
C THR A 183 4.57 17.00 7.76
N SER A 184 4.63 17.56 6.56
CA SER A 184 5.74 18.42 6.13
C SER A 184 5.15 19.71 5.59
N PRO A 185 5.53 20.88 6.13
CA PRO A 185 4.97 22.14 5.65
C PRO A 185 5.30 22.32 4.16
N TYR A 186 4.28 22.54 3.33
CA TYR A 186 4.47 22.96 1.95
C TYR A 186 4.69 24.48 1.95
N GLN A 187 5.86 24.95 1.52
CA GLN A 187 6.07 26.37 1.26
C GLN A 187 5.47 26.71 -0.11
N THR A 188 4.28 27.31 -0.13
CA THR A 188 3.87 28.10 -1.30
C THR A 188 4.80 29.31 -1.42
N SER A 189 5.07 29.76 -2.63
CA SER A 189 6.03 30.82 -2.98
C SER A 189 5.75 32.22 -2.39
N HIS A 190 4.78 32.35 -1.49
CA HIS A 190 4.43 33.58 -0.79
C HIS A 190 4.54 33.30 0.71
N GLY A 191 5.59 33.85 1.32
CA GLY A 191 6.10 33.41 2.61
C GLY A 191 5.21 33.74 3.82
N ASN A 192 5.21 32.84 4.80
CA ASN A 192 5.76 33.10 6.13
C ASN A 192 5.93 31.76 6.85
N VAL A 193 7.06 31.62 7.56
CA VAL A 193 7.39 30.42 8.33
C VAL A 193 6.60 30.45 9.64
N ALA A 194 5.57 29.62 9.74
CA ALA A 194 5.01 29.21 11.02
C ALA A 194 5.41 27.75 11.27
N THR A 195 6.41 27.55 12.12
CA THR A 195 6.66 26.26 12.77
C THR A 195 5.60 26.07 13.85
N ALA A 196 4.65 25.16 13.65
CA ALA A 196 3.80 24.69 14.73
C ALA A 196 3.65 23.17 14.63
N SER A 197 4.21 22.50 15.63
CA SER A 197 4.07 21.08 15.91
C SER A 197 2.69 20.79 16.49
N LYS A 198 2.00 19.85 15.88
CA LYS A 198 1.13 18.80 16.42
C LYS A 198 0.25 18.42 15.25
N ALA A 199 0.16 17.13 14.94
CA ALA A 199 -0.90 16.63 14.08
C ALA A 199 -2.22 17.07 14.71
N THR A 200 -2.79 18.17 14.21
CA THR A 200 -4.13 18.62 14.56
C THR A 200 -5.03 17.46 14.17
N SER A 201 -5.79 16.94 15.13
CA SER A 201 -6.69 15.82 14.90
C SER A 201 -7.63 16.19 13.77
N ILE A 202 -7.37 15.64 12.59
CA ILE A 202 -8.22 15.81 11.40
C ILE A 202 -9.56 15.07 11.56
N TYR A 203 -9.73 14.34 12.67
CA TYR A 203 -11.03 13.89 13.15
C TYR A 203 -11.76 15.06 13.81
N TYR A 204 -12.56 15.77 13.03
CA TYR A 204 -13.61 16.61 13.59
C TYR A 204 -14.49 15.77 14.51
N ASP A 205 -14.76 16.32 15.70
CA ASP A 205 -15.72 15.82 16.68
C ASP A 205 -17.02 15.39 15.99
N LYS A 206 -17.40 14.12 16.16
CA LYS A 206 -18.80 13.74 16.01
C LYS A 206 -19.51 14.23 17.28
N ASN A 207 -20.18 15.37 17.16
CA ASN A 207 -21.22 15.97 18.04
C ASN A 207 -21.28 15.49 19.49
#